data_AF-A0A644X7L8-F1
#
_entry.id   AF-A0A644X7L8-F1
#
_cell.length_a   1.000
_cell.length_b   1.000
_cell.length_c   1.000
_cell.angle_alpha   90.00
_cell.angle_beta   90.00
_cell.angle_gamma   90.00
#
_symmetry.space_group_name_H-M   'P 1'
#
loop_
_entity.id
_entity.type
_entity.pdbx_description
1 polymer ?
#
loop_
_entity_poly.entity_id
_entity_poly.type
_entity_poly.pdbx_seq_one_letter_code
_entity_poly.pdbx_strand_id
1 'polypeptide(L)'
;MIVITEKAINFLNKKGRREVIIEYPEYRASCECAFVQVPEIFAKKPKTEENYCKTVVDGIEVFLSKQVALPAENDVTIDLDSFLGIKSLTVSGFKSED
;
A
#
# COMPACT_ATOMS: atom_id res chain seq x y z
N MET A 1 -4.64 2.57 12.09
CA MET A 1 -3.47 1.64 12.15
C MET A 1 -3.35 0.90 10.81
N ILE A 2 -2.24 0.23 10.49
CA ILE A 2 -2.17 -0.61 9.27
C ILE A 2 -2.54 -2.05 9.63
N VAL A 3 -3.45 -2.66 8.87
CA VAL A 3 -3.92 -4.05 9.03
C VAL A 3 -3.72 -4.80 7.72
N ILE A 4 -3.26 -6.05 7.77
CA ILE A 4 -3.12 -6.91 6.60
C ILE A 4 -4.06 -8.10 6.76
N THR A 5 -4.93 -8.34 5.78
CA THR A 5 -5.83 -9.48 5.85
C THR A 5 -5.09 -10.81 5.67
N GLU A 6 -5.65 -11.88 6.23
CA GLU A 6 -5.06 -13.21 6.12
C GLU A 6 -4.88 -13.65 4.66
N LYS A 7 -5.82 -13.28 3.76
CA LYS A 7 -5.69 -13.59 2.33
C LYS A 7 -4.52 -12.85 1.67
N ALA A 8 -4.26 -11.60 2.05
CA ALA A 8 -3.11 -10.85 1.57
C ALA A 8 -1.78 -11.41 2.11
N ILE A 9 -1.72 -11.76 3.40
CA ILE A 9 -0.56 -12.43 4.03
C ILE A 9 -0.25 -13.75 3.31
N ASN A 10 -1.26 -14.59 3.12
CA ASN A 10 -1.11 -15.88 2.44
C ASN A 10 -0.65 -15.71 0.99
N PHE A 11 -1.10 -14.66 0.29
CA PHE A 11 -0.66 -14.36 -1.07
C PHE A 11 0.81 -13.92 -1.12
N LEU A 12 1.21 -13.01 -0.23
CA LEU A 12 2.59 -12.53 -0.11
C LEU A 12 3.55 -13.69 0.21
N ASN A 13 3.20 -14.52 1.20
CA ASN A 13 3.96 -15.70 1.58
C ASN A 13 4.13 -16.70 0.43
N LYS A 14 3.05 -17.00 -0.31
CA LYS A 14 3.10 -17.88 -1.50
C LYS A 14 4.00 -17.32 -2.60
N LYS A 15 4.16 -16.01 -2.68
CA LYS A 15 5.04 -15.33 -3.64
C LYS A 15 6.46 -15.10 -3.11
N GLY A 16 6.76 -15.52 -1.87
CA GLY A 16 8.06 -15.27 -1.23
C GLY A 16 8.36 -13.77 -1.02
N ARG A 17 7.32 -12.94 -0.89
CA ARG A 17 7.44 -11.49 -0.67
C ARG A 17 7.20 -11.20 0.80
N ARG A 18 8.11 -10.47 1.44
CA ARG A 18 7.97 -10.03 2.85
C ARG A 18 7.96 -8.52 2.99
N GLU A 19 8.13 -7.79 1.90
CA GLU A 19 8.18 -6.35 1.85
C GLU A 19 7.09 -5.80 0.93
N VAL A 20 6.39 -4.77 1.42
CA VAL A 20 5.43 -4.01 0.64
C VAL A 20 5.68 -2.51 0.81
N ILE A 21 5.38 -1.74 -0.22
CA ILE A 21 5.41 -0.28 -0.21
C ILE A 21 4.00 0.25 -0.35
N ILE A 22 3.67 1.30 0.40
CA ILE A 22 2.51 2.16 0.16
C ILE A 22 3.01 3.55 -0.24
N GLU A 23 2.71 4.00 -1.47
CA GLU A 23 3.17 5.28 -2.03
C GLU A 23 2.16 5.86 -3.02
N TYR A 24 2.21 7.18 -3.26
CA TYR A 24 1.48 7.75 -4.38
C TYR A 24 2.13 7.34 -5.71
N PRO A 25 1.35 6.94 -6.73
CA PRO A 25 1.89 6.54 -8.01
C PRO A 25 2.49 7.71 -8.79
N GLU A 26 3.80 7.69 -9.05
CA GLU A 26 4.52 8.74 -9.81
C GLU A 26 3.94 8.96 -11.22
N TYR A 27 3.42 7.91 -11.86
CA TYR A 27 2.89 7.96 -13.22
C TYR A 27 1.61 8.78 -13.35
N ARG A 28 1.00 9.22 -12.24
CA ARG A 28 -0.17 10.11 -12.23
C ARG A 28 0.17 11.60 -12.12
N ALA A 29 1.44 11.95 -11.84
CA ALA A 29 1.85 13.34 -11.59
C ALA A 29 1.91 14.23 -12.87
N SER A 30 1.87 13.64 -14.06
CA SER A 30 2.05 14.36 -15.34
C SER A 30 0.75 14.71 -16.08
N CYS A 31 -0.42 14.44 -15.49
CA CYS A 31 -1.70 14.72 -16.12
C CYS A 31 -2.26 16.06 -15.60
N GLU A 32 -2.58 17.01 -16.51
CA GLU A 32 -3.12 18.35 -16.18
C GLU A 32 -4.56 18.33 -15.58
N CYS A 33 -5.11 17.15 -15.30
CA CYS A 33 -6.41 16.99 -14.67
C CYS A 33 -6.26 16.92 -13.15
N ALA A 34 -7.17 17.52 -12.39
CA ALA A 34 -7.21 17.41 -10.94
C ALA A 34 -7.51 15.96 -10.51
N PHE A 35 -6.48 15.13 -10.43
CA PHE A 35 -6.59 13.77 -9.90
C PHE A 35 -6.33 13.80 -8.40
N VAL A 36 -7.30 13.31 -7.63
CA VAL A 36 -7.08 12.92 -6.24
C VAL A 36 -6.02 11.83 -6.26
N GLN A 37 -4.85 12.11 -5.69
CA GLN A 37 -3.81 11.09 -5.57
C GLN A 37 -4.30 10.06 -4.54
N VAL A 38 -4.41 8.81 -4.96
CA VAL A 38 -4.76 7.69 -4.08
C VAL A 38 -3.50 6.86 -3.88
N PRO A 39 -3.09 6.57 -2.63
CA PRO A 39 -1.95 5.70 -2.40
C PRO A 39 -2.18 4.30 -3.00
N GLU A 40 -1.13 3.71 -3.56
CA GLU A 40 -1.12 2.35 -4.09
C GLU A 40 -0.18 1.46 -3.31
N ILE A 41 -0.35 0.14 -3.44
CA ILE A 41 0.50 -0.86 -2.79
C ILE A 41 1.31 -1.68 -3.80
N PHE A 42 2.59 -1.88 -3.50
CA PHE A 42 3.51 -2.67 -4.33
C PHE A 42 4.25 -3.72 -3.49
N ALA A 43 4.24 -4.98 -3.90
CA ALA A 43 4.99 -6.07 -3.25
C ALA A 43 6.48 -6.06 -3.65
N LYS A 44 7.18 -4.99 -3.28
CA LYS A 44 8.60 -4.75 -3.55
C LYS A 44 9.24 -4.02 -2.36
N LYS A 45 10.57 -4.05 -2.27
CA LYS A 45 11.34 -3.23 -1.33
C LYS A 45 11.68 -1.87 -1.97
N PRO A 46 11.67 -0.74 -1.23
CA PRO A 46 12.04 0.55 -1.82
C PRO A 46 13.52 0.58 -2.20
N LYS A 47 13.85 1.34 -3.25
CA LYS A 47 15.24 1.57 -3.67
C LYS A 47 16.01 2.44 -2.67
N THR A 48 15.30 3.37 -2.03
CA THR A 48 15.84 4.33 -1.06
C THR A 48 14.93 4.33 0.16
N GLU A 49 15.32 3.61 1.22
CA GLU A 49 14.50 3.43 2.43
C GLU A 49 14.28 4.75 3.20
N GLU A 50 15.15 5.73 3.05
CA GLU A 50 15.13 7.02 3.78
C GLU A 50 13.84 7.82 3.55
N ASN A 51 13.14 7.60 2.44
CA ASN A 51 11.88 8.29 2.11
C ASN A 51 10.64 7.63 2.73
N TYR A 52 10.82 6.56 3.51
CA TYR A 52 9.73 5.76 4.06
C TYR A 52 9.80 5.66 5.58
N CYS A 53 8.63 5.55 6.20
CA CYS A 53 8.47 5.04 7.54
C CYS A 53 8.27 3.52 7.46
N LYS A 54 9.05 2.76 8.23
CA LYS A 54 8.97 1.30 8.27
C LYS A 54 8.15 0.86 9.49
N THR A 55 7.20 -0.05 9.27
CA THR A 55 6.53 -0.80 10.34
C THR A 55 6.46 -2.28 9.98
N VAL A 56 6.30 -3.15 10.97
CA VAL A 56 6.13 -4.59 10.77
C VAL A 56 4.74 -4.98 11.21
N VAL A 57 3.97 -5.60 10.31
CA VAL A 57 2.61 -6.07 10.56
C VAL A 57 2.56 -7.54 10.16
N ASP A 58 2.27 -8.43 11.11
CA ASP A 58 2.19 -9.88 10.90
C ASP A 58 3.43 -10.48 10.18
N GLY A 59 4.61 -9.94 10.48
CA GLY A 59 5.88 -10.37 9.88
C GLY A 59 6.14 -9.86 8.46
N ILE A 60 5.27 -9.00 7.92
CA ILE A 60 5.48 -8.26 6.66
C ILE A 60 6.04 -6.87 6.99
N GLU A 61 7.13 -6.50 6.32
CA GLU A 61 7.69 -5.15 6.37
C GLU A 61 6.87 -4.22 5.47
N VAL A 62 6.22 -3.23 6.08
CA VAL A 62 5.44 -2.21 5.38
C VAL A 62 6.23 -0.91 5.37
N PHE A 63 6.60 -0.48 4.17
CA PHE A 63 7.27 0.80 3.90
C PHE A 63 6.22 1.82 3.46
N LEU A 64 5.83 2.72 4.37
CA LEU A 64 4.90 3.81 4.06
C LEU A 64 5.68 5.05 3.64
N SER A 65 5.43 5.58 2.45
CA SER A 65 6.06 6.82 1.99
C SER A 65 5.79 7.95 3.00
N LYS A 66 6.82 8.75 3.32
CA LYS A 66 6.68 9.93 4.18
C LYS A 66 5.72 11.00 3.62
N GLN A 67 5.36 10.90 2.35
CA GLN A 67 4.36 11.76 1.71
C GLN A 67 2.92 11.28 1.93
N VAL A 68 2.72 10.03 2.35
CA VAL A 68 1.41 9.45 2.60
C VAL A 68 1.06 9.57 4.08
N ALA A 69 0.04 10.35 4.39
CA ALA A 69 -0.48 10.46 5.75
C ALA A 69 -1.42 9.29 6.07
N LEU A 70 -1.23 8.65 7.23
CA LEU A 70 -2.22 7.69 7.74
C LEU A 70 -3.41 8.45 8.35
N PRO A 71 -4.65 8.02 8.08
CA PRO A 71 -5.83 8.56 8.73
C PRO A 71 -5.79 8.25 10.23
N ALA A 72 -6.11 9.25 11.07
CA ALA A 72 -6.14 9.08 12.52
C ALA A 72 -7.34 8.24 13.00
N GLU A 73 -8.45 8.28 12.27
CA GLU A 73 -9.74 7.75 12.69
C GLU A 73 -10.03 6.33 12.17
N ASN A 74 -9.27 5.87 11.17
CA ASN A 74 -9.56 4.62 10.46
C ASN A 74 -8.32 3.74 10.34
N ASP A 75 -8.57 2.46 10.13
CA ASP A 75 -7.53 1.51 9.74
C ASP A 75 -7.29 1.56 8.23
N VAL A 76 -6.00 1.53 7.88
CA VAL A 76 -5.54 1.31 6.51
C VAL A 76 -5.41 -0.18 6.30
N THR A 77 -6.28 -0.74 5.47
CA THR A 77 -6.35 -2.18 5.24
C THR A 77 -5.65 -2.53 3.95
N ILE A 78 -4.62 -3.38 4.05
CA ILE A 78 -4.00 -4.07 2.93
C ILE A 78 -4.78 -5.35 2.69
N ASP A 79 -5.37 -5.46 1.50
CA ASP A 79 -6.21 -6.59 1.15
C ASP A 79 -5.82 -7.23 -0.19
N LEU A 80 -6.32 -8.44 -0.44
CA LEU A 80 -6.17 -9.13 -1.72
C LEU A 80 -7.50 -9.12 -2.48
N ASP A 81 -7.52 -8.42 -3.60
CA ASP A 81 -8.65 -8.45 -4.54
C ASP A 81 -8.41 -9.49 -5.64
N SER A 82 -9.50 -9.96 -6.24
CA SER A 82 -9.44 -10.81 -7.41
C SER A 82 -10.50 -10.44 -8.44
N PHE A 83 -10.03 -10.05 -9.62
CA PHE A 83 -10.87 -9.72 -10.75
C PHE A 83 -10.45 -10.55 -11.96
N LEU A 84 -11.40 -11.27 -12.56
CA LEU A 84 -11.15 -12.16 -13.72
C LEU A 84 -9.99 -13.16 -13.50
N GLY A 85 -9.82 -13.65 -12.28
CA GLY A 85 -8.75 -14.59 -11.90
C GLY A 85 -7.38 -13.95 -11.68
N ILE A 86 -7.22 -12.66 -12.01
CA ILE A 86 -6.03 -11.89 -11.66
C ILE A 86 -6.16 -11.49 -10.19
N LYS A 87 -5.07 -11.63 -9.43
CA LYS A 87 -5.00 -11.26 -8.02
C LYS A 87 -4.08 -10.05 -7.85
N SER A 88 -4.56 -9.04 -7.16
CA SER A 88 -3.83 -7.80 -6.89
C SER A 88 -3.97 -7.42 -5.43
N LEU A 89 -2.89 -6.93 -4.84
CA LEU A 89 -2.96 -6.28 -3.55
C LEU A 89 -3.66 -4.93 -3.72
N THR A 90 -4.45 -4.56 -2.72
CA THR A 90 -5.17 -3.29 -2.66
C THR A 90 -4.92 -2.67 -1.30
N VAL A 91 -5.02 -1.34 -1.23
CA VAL A 91 -4.96 -0.61 0.03
C VAL A 91 -6.18 0.31 0.11
N SER A 92 -6.83 0.33 1.26
CA SER A 92 -8.05 1.09 1.51
C SER A 92 -8.02 1.73 2.88
N GLY A 93 -8.93 2.66 3.15
CA GLY A 93 -9.03 3.37 4.44
C GLY A 93 -8.47 4.80 4.42
N PHE A 94 -7.70 5.17 3.39
CA PHE A 94 -7.34 6.57 3.14
C PHE A 94 -8.60 7.39 2.84
N LYS A 95 -8.72 8.57 3.48
CA LYS A 95 -9.73 9.55 3.11
C LYS A 95 -9.24 10.26 1.84
N SER A 96 -10.11 10.43 0.85
CA SER A 96 -9.93 11.49 -0.13
C SER A 96 -10.16 12.80 0.61
N GLU A 97 -9.15 13.66 0.71
CA GLU A 97 -9.43 15.06 1.06
C GLU A 97 -10.23 15.67 -0.10
N ASP A 98 -11.35 16.32 0.23
CA ASP A 98 -12.15 17.14 -0.69
C ASP A 98 -11.40 18.45 -1.04
#